data_AF-A0A392PRD2-F1
#
_entry.id   AF-A0A392PRD2-F1
#
_cell.length_a   1.000
_cell.length_b   1.000
_cell.length_c   1.000
_cell.angle_alpha   90.00
_cell.angle_beta   90.00
_cell.angle_gamma   90.00
#
_symmetry.space_group_name_H-M   'P 1'
#
loop_
_entity.id
_entity.type
_entity.pdbx_description
1 polymer ?
#
loop_
_entity_poly.entity_id
_entity_poly.type
_entity_poly.pdbx_seq_one_letter_code
_entity_poly.pdbx_strand_id
1 'polypeptide(L)'
;MPSCFFGCEKLTRLELSRCELDPPASFKGFSCLKSLNLHQVLISPEAIESLISSCPLLESLSLSYFDCLALTVCAPNLKYLCLEGEFKEICLVDTPLLVELSVAMYMTDDVAEHMEQSSTCNFVKFLGGVPNLERLVGLIDFTK
;
A
#
# COMPACT_ATOMS: atom_id res chain seq x y z
N MET A 1 -8.03 13.45 -11.96
CA MET A 1 -6.96 13.48 -12.99
C MET A 1 -7.54 13.46 -14.41
N PRO A 2 -6.82 13.93 -15.47
CA PRO A 2 -7.29 13.83 -16.86
C PRO A 2 -7.41 12.37 -17.33
N SER A 3 -8.41 12.03 -18.15
CA SER A 3 -8.61 10.65 -18.62
C SER A 3 -7.44 10.09 -19.45
N CYS A 4 -6.73 10.95 -20.19
CA CYS A 4 -5.57 10.56 -20.99
C CYS A 4 -4.40 10.02 -20.16
N PHE A 5 -4.31 10.38 -18.87
CA PHE A 5 -3.31 9.88 -17.94
C PHE A 5 -3.39 8.35 -17.79
N PHE A 6 -4.60 7.79 -17.74
CA PHE A 6 -4.83 6.35 -17.61
C PHE A 6 -4.50 5.56 -18.89
N GLY A 7 -4.21 6.25 -20.00
CA GLY A 7 -3.76 5.65 -21.25
C GLY A 7 -2.23 5.57 -21.40
N CYS A 8 -1.45 5.92 -20.36
CA CYS A 8 0.01 5.91 -20.42
C CYS A 8 0.58 4.47 -20.38
N GLU A 9 0.67 3.81 -21.54
CA GLU A 9 1.14 2.42 -21.66
C GLU A 9 2.61 2.21 -21.30
N LYS A 10 3.45 3.25 -21.43
CA LYS A 10 4.90 3.18 -21.16
C LYS A 10 5.29 3.70 -19.77
N LEU A 11 4.32 4.05 -18.93
CA LEU A 11 4.59 4.63 -17.62
C LEU A 11 5.25 3.58 -16.72
N THR A 12 6.49 3.84 -16.28
CA THR A 12 7.23 2.92 -15.40
C THR A 12 7.27 3.38 -13.95
N ARG A 13 7.01 4.67 -13.70
CA ARG A 13 7.04 5.28 -12.37
C ARG A 13 5.91 6.30 -12.28
N LEU A 14 5.12 6.19 -11.23
CA LEU A 14 4.03 7.10 -10.92
C LEU A 14 4.22 7.62 -9.50
N GLU A 15 4.32 8.94 -9.38
CA GLU A 15 4.44 9.63 -8.10
C GLU A 15 3.38 10.72 -8.06
N LEU A 16 2.48 10.62 -7.09
CA LEU A 16 1.38 11.56 -6.89
C LEU A 16 1.39 12.08 -5.47
N SER A 17 1.13 13.37 -5.33
CA SER A 17 1.10 14.04 -4.04
C SER A 17 -0.03 15.04 -3.98
N ARG A 18 -0.83 14.98 -2.90
CA ARG A 18 -1.89 15.98 -2.61
C ARG A 18 -2.85 16.20 -3.77
N CYS A 19 -3.32 15.10 -4.36
CA CYS A 19 -4.25 15.13 -5.48
C CYS A 19 -5.35 14.09 -5.32
N GLU A 20 -6.33 14.13 -6.21
CA GLU A 20 -7.39 13.13 -6.31
C GLU A 20 -7.15 12.20 -7.50
N LEU A 21 -7.19 10.91 -7.22
CA LEU A 21 -7.03 9.83 -8.19
C LEU A 21 -8.30 8.97 -8.18
N ASP A 22 -9.08 9.10 -9.25
CA ASP A 22 -10.29 8.31 -9.51
C ASP A 22 -10.12 7.58 -10.85
N PRO A 23 -9.64 6.32 -10.85
CA PRO A 23 -9.49 5.54 -12.07
C PRO A 23 -10.86 5.19 -12.67
N PRO A 24 -11.07 5.39 -13.98
CA PRO A 24 -12.33 5.02 -14.61
C PRO A 24 -12.53 3.49 -14.56
N ALA A 25 -13.78 3.02 -14.54
CA ALA A 25 -14.09 1.59 -14.47
C ALA A 25 -13.51 0.74 -15.62
N SER A 26 -13.14 1.37 -16.74
CA SER A 26 -12.48 0.73 -17.89
C SER A 26 -10.95 0.64 -17.76
N PHE A 27 -10.36 1.24 -16.72
CA PHE A 27 -8.94 1.26 -16.49
C PHE A 27 -8.44 -0.15 -16.15
N LYS A 28 -7.44 -0.62 -16.90
CA LYS A 28 -6.86 -1.96 -16.77
C LYS A 28 -5.52 -1.98 -16.03
N GLY A 29 -5.19 -0.88 -15.35
CA GLY A 29 -3.88 -0.70 -14.74
C GLY A 29 -2.80 -0.21 -15.72
N PHE A 30 -1.62 0.04 -15.17
CA PHE A 30 -0.44 0.44 -15.93
C PHE A 30 0.45 -0.77 -16.19
N SER A 31 0.49 -1.25 -17.43
CA SER A 31 1.17 -2.50 -17.80
C SER A 31 2.69 -2.48 -17.60
N CYS A 32 3.32 -1.30 -17.65
CA CYS A 32 4.77 -1.12 -17.48
C CYS A 32 5.18 -0.55 -16.12
N LEU A 33 4.24 -0.31 -15.20
CA LEU A 33 4.54 0.39 -13.95
C LEU A 33 5.35 -0.49 -13.01
N LYS A 34 6.47 0.05 -12.55
CA LYS A 34 7.40 -0.58 -11.61
C LYS A 34 7.42 0.08 -10.24
N SER A 35 7.10 1.38 -10.18
CA SER A 35 7.10 2.14 -8.93
C SER A 35 5.83 2.96 -8.83
N LEU A 36 5.11 2.79 -7.72
CA LEU A 36 3.91 3.55 -7.38
C LEU A 36 4.10 4.23 -6.04
N ASN A 37 4.11 5.56 -6.03
CA ASN A 37 4.23 6.37 -4.82
C ASN A 37 3.01 7.29 -4.71
N LEU A 38 2.19 7.09 -3.68
CA LEU A 38 1.02 7.93 -3.38
C LEU A 38 1.23 8.60 -2.01
N HIS A 39 1.18 9.93 -2.01
CA HIS A 39 1.38 10.73 -0.81
C HIS A 39 0.19 11.66 -0.61
N GLN A 40 -0.60 11.44 0.43
CA GLN A 40 -1.78 12.26 0.74
C GLN A 40 -2.72 12.37 -0.49
N VAL A 41 -2.97 11.24 -1.14
CA VAL A 41 -3.82 11.17 -2.35
C VAL A 41 -5.23 10.74 -1.94
N LEU A 42 -6.24 11.46 -2.39
CA LEU A 42 -7.64 11.07 -2.23
C LEU A 42 -7.97 10.00 -3.29
N ILE A 43 -8.16 8.77 -2.83
CA ILE A 43 -8.49 7.57 -3.62
C ILE A 43 -9.21 6.57 -2.72
N SER A 44 -10.18 5.81 -3.25
CA SER A 44 -10.87 4.79 -2.45
C SER A 44 -9.97 3.57 -2.17
N PRO A 45 -10.17 2.86 -1.05
CA PRO A 45 -9.44 1.63 -0.75
C PRO A 45 -9.47 0.61 -1.89
N GLU A 46 -10.65 0.39 -2.49
CA GLU A 46 -10.85 -0.57 -3.57
C GLU A 46 -10.08 -0.16 -4.83
N ALA A 47 -10.00 1.15 -5.11
CA ALA A 47 -9.24 1.68 -6.23
C ALA A 47 -7.72 1.53 -6.02
N ILE A 48 -7.23 1.64 -4.78
CA ILE A 48 -5.82 1.36 -4.45
C ILE A 48 -5.50 -0.12 -4.72
N GLU A 49 -6.31 -1.03 -4.19
CA GLU A 49 -6.11 -2.48 -4.37
C GLU A 49 -6.21 -2.90 -5.84
N SER A 50 -7.18 -2.34 -6.57
CA SER A 50 -7.32 -2.53 -8.01
C SER A 50 -6.11 -2.03 -8.78
N LEU A 51 -5.58 -0.85 -8.41
CA LEU A 51 -4.38 -0.29 -9.03
C LEU A 51 -3.14 -1.16 -8.81
N ILE A 52 -2.94 -1.65 -7.58
CA ILE A 52 -1.83 -2.55 -7.22
C ILE A 52 -1.92 -3.85 -8.03
N SER A 53 -3.07 -4.53 -7.98
CA SER A 53 -3.28 -5.82 -8.64
C SER A 53 -3.25 -5.73 -10.18
N SER A 54 -3.59 -4.56 -10.74
CA SER A 54 -3.57 -4.32 -12.19
C SER A 54 -2.21 -3.84 -12.72
N CYS A 55 -1.20 -3.70 -11.88
CA CYS A 55 0.18 -3.33 -12.28
C CYS A 55 1.12 -4.54 -12.13
N PRO A 56 1.20 -5.44 -13.13
CA PRO A 56 1.87 -6.74 -13.00
C PRO A 56 3.39 -6.64 -12.82
N LEU A 57 4.01 -5.51 -13.19
CA LEU A 57 5.44 -5.27 -13.07
C LEU A 57 5.81 -4.45 -11.83
N LEU A 58 4.88 -4.24 -10.90
CA LEU A 58 5.12 -3.39 -9.73
C LEU A 58 6.20 -4.01 -8.82
N GLU A 59 7.32 -3.30 -8.69
CA GLU A 59 8.47 -3.70 -7.87
C GLU A 59 8.53 -2.88 -6.56
N SER A 60 8.00 -1.65 -6.55
CA SER A 60 8.04 -0.73 -5.42
C SER A 60 6.69 -0.05 -5.20
N LEU A 61 6.19 -0.10 -3.96
CA LEU A 61 4.96 0.55 -3.53
C LEU A 61 5.22 1.41 -2.30
N SER A 62 4.85 2.69 -2.37
CA SER A 62 4.85 3.61 -1.23
C SER A 62 3.49 4.26 -1.07
N LEU A 63 2.88 4.11 0.10
CA LEU A 63 1.64 4.77 0.48
C LEU A 63 1.90 5.57 1.75
N SER A 64 1.63 6.87 1.72
CA SER A 64 1.89 7.76 2.85
C SER A 64 0.73 8.73 3.10
N TYR A 65 0.47 9.04 4.37
CA TYR A 65 -0.59 9.93 4.84
C TYR A 65 -1.99 9.46 4.42
N PHE A 66 -2.27 8.18 4.66
CA PHE A 66 -3.62 7.61 4.52
C PHE A 66 -4.25 7.46 5.90
N ASP A 67 -5.57 7.69 5.97
CA ASP A 67 -6.33 7.64 7.21
C ASP A 67 -7.19 6.38 7.26
N CYS A 68 -7.08 5.61 8.35
CA CYS A 68 -7.94 4.48 8.68
C CYS A 68 -8.14 3.42 7.57
N LEU A 69 -7.10 3.13 6.78
CA LEU A 69 -7.17 2.25 5.61
C LEU A 69 -7.05 0.75 5.99
N ALA A 70 -7.96 -0.09 5.47
CA ALA A 70 -7.74 -1.53 5.38
C ALA A 70 -7.18 -1.84 3.98
N LEU A 71 -6.02 -2.50 3.92
CA LEU A 71 -5.27 -2.66 2.67
C LEU A 71 -4.87 -4.12 2.43
N THR A 72 -5.28 -4.67 1.29
CA THR A 72 -4.76 -5.92 0.75
C THR A 72 -3.80 -5.66 -0.40
N VAL A 73 -2.52 -6.00 -0.20
CA VAL A 73 -1.50 -5.90 -1.24
C VAL A 73 -1.31 -7.26 -1.91
N CYS A 74 -1.81 -7.38 -3.15
CA CYS A 74 -1.59 -8.53 -4.02
C CYS A 74 -0.65 -8.16 -5.17
N ALA A 75 0.64 -8.49 -5.05
CA ALA A 75 1.66 -8.02 -5.97
C ALA A 75 2.87 -9.00 -6.05
N PRO A 76 2.87 -9.94 -7.00
CA PRO A 76 3.87 -11.02 -7.06
C PRO A 76 5.31 -10.55 -7.32
N ASN A 77 5.46 -9.38 -7.95
CA ASN A 77 6.77 -8.80 -8.26
C ASN A 77 7.25 -7.75 -7.25
N LEU A 78 6.48 -7.51 -6.17
CA LEU A 78 6.78 -6.47 -5.20
C LEU A 78 8.02 -6.84 -4.38
N LYS A 79 8.97 -5.92 -4.32
CA LYS A 79 10.24 -6.04 -3.60
C LYS A 79 10.32 -5.08 -2.41
N TYR A 80 9.78 -3.88 -2.59
CA TYR A 80 9.85 -2.79 -1.63
C TYR A 80 8.45 -2.29 -1.30
N LEU A 81 8.10 -2.33 -0.01
CA LEU A 81 6.85 -1.80 0.49
C LEU A 81 7.13 -0.74 1.57
N CYS A 82 6.59 0.46 1.39
CA CYS A 82 6.64 1.53 2.38
C CYS A 82 5.21 1.99 2.70
N LEU A 83 4.85 1.94 3.97
CA LEU A 83 3.54 2.35 4.48
C LEU A 83 3.73 3.39 5.59
N GLU A 84 3.11 4.55 5.43
CA GLU A 84 3.11 5.62 6.42
C GLU A 84 1.68 6.14 6.61
N GLY A 85 1.15 6.16 7.83
CA GLY A 85 -0.22 6.61 8.08
C GLY A 85 -0.98 5.75 9.09
N GLU A 86 -2.31 5.86 9.07
CA GLU A 86 -3.20 5.09 9.92
C GLU A 86 -3.79 3.91 9.13
N PHE A 87 -3.43 2.69 9.51
CA PHE A 87 -3.92 1.47 8.87
C PHE A 87 -4.66 0.61 9.89
N LYS A 88 -5.89 0.22 9.55
CA LYS A 88 -6.71 -0.69 10.37
C LYS A 88 -6.24 -2.14 10.24
N GLU A 89 -5.95 -2.53 9.01
CA GLU A 89 -5.52 -3.88 8.65
C GLU A 89 -4.61 -3.81 7.42
N ILE A 90 -3.55 -4.63 7.43
CA ILE A 90 -2.66 -4.79 6.28
C ILE A 90 -2.50 -6.28 6.01
N CYS A 91 -2.92 -6.71 4.82
CA CYS A 91 -2.83 -8.08 4.34
C CYS A 91 -1.89 -8.15 3.15
N LEU A 92 -0.83 -8.96 3.26
CA LEU A 92 0.06 -9.25 2.13
C LEU A 92 -0.32 -10.60 1.53
N VAL A 93 -0.67 -10.60 0.25
CA VAL A 93 -1.10 -11.80 -0.49
C VAL A 93 -0.19 -11.94 -1.71
N ASP A 94 0.37 -13.12 -1.92
CA ASP A 94 1.24 -13.40 -3.08
C ASP A 94 2.32 -12.32 -3.27
N THR A 95 3.16 -12.12 -2.24
CA THR A 95 4.30 -11.18 -2.26
C THR A 95 5.63 -11.92 -2.03
N PRO A 96 5.93 -13.00 -2.80
CA PRO A 96 7.07 -13.87 -2.54
C PRO A 96 8.43 -13.18 -2.69
N LEU A 97 8.48 -12.06 -3.42
CA LEU A 97 9.72 -11.32 -3.70
C LEU A 97 9.96 -10.13 -2.75
N LEU A 98 9.11 -9.95 -1.73
CA LEU A 98 9.25 -8.84 -0.80
C LEU A 98 10.52 -9.02 0.04
N VAL A 99 11.48 -8.11 -0.15
CA VAL A 99 12.77 -8.09 0.56
C VAL A 99 12.85 -6.96 1.57
N GLU A 100 12.06 -5.92 1.37
CA GLU A 100 12.06 -4.77 2.26
C GLU A 100 10.64 -4.29 2.57
N LEU A 101 10.47 -4.02 3.85
CA LEU A 101 9.30 -3.35 4.37
C LEU A 101 9.67 -2.22 5.31
N SER A 102 9.04 -1.07 5.09
CA SER A 102 9.01 0.06 6.03
C SER A 102 7.57 0.35 6.45
N VAL A 103 7.32 0.41 7.74
CA VAL A 103 6.01 0.77 8.31
C VAL A 103 6.20 1.88 9.35
N ALA A 104 5.53 3.01 9.16
CA ALA A 104 5.45 4.13 10.08
C ALA A 104 3.99 4.42 10.39
N MET A 105 3.47 3.90 11.50
CA MET A 105 2.05 4.02 11.83
C MET A 105 1.81 5.09 12.88
N TYR A 106 0.84 5.96 12.61
CA TYR A 106 0.32 6.91 13.57
C TYR A 106 -0.88 6.26 14.28
N MET A 107 -0.94 6.35 15.62
CA MET A 107 -2.09 5.90 16.40
C MET A 107 -2.85 7.12 16.89
N THR A 108 -4.14 7.21 16.56
CA THR A 108 -5.09 8.14 17.20
C THR A 108 -5.91 7.38 18.24
N ASP A 109 -6.39 8.08 19.28
CA ASP A 109 -7.11 7.46 20.41
C ASP A 109 -8.34 6.64 19.94
N ASP A 110 -9.03 7.08 18.86
CA ASP A 110 -10.15 6.36 18.24
C ASP A 110 -9.73 5.02 17.60
N VAL A 111 -8.52 4.95 17.03
CA VAL A 111 -7.96 3.73 16.44
C VAL A 111 -7.47 2.78 17.53
N ALA A 112 -6.93 3.31 18.65
CA ALA A 112 -6.53 2.49 19.80
C ALA A 112 -7.72 1.70 20.38
N GLU A 113 -8.89 2.33 20.57
CA GLU A 113 -10.10 1.65 21.07
C GLU A 113 -10.61 0.55 20.11
N HIS A 114 -10.50 0.77 18.79
CA HIS A 114 -10.84 -0.25 17.78
C HIS A 114 -9.78 -1.35 17.66
N MET A 115 -8.51 -1.05 17.93
CA MET A 115 -7.41 -2.03 17.96
C MET A 115 -7.41 -2.87 19.24
N GLU A 116 -7.90 -2.37 20.37
CA GLU A 116 -8.11 -3.18 21.57
C GLU A 116 -9.22 -4.24 21.36
N GLN A 117 -10.22 -3.93 20.52
CA GLN A 117 -11.26 -4.88 20.12
C GLN A 117 -10.81 -5.77 18.95
N SER A 118 -10.04 -5.24 18.01
CA SER A 118 -9.35 -5.97 16.95
C SER A 118 -8.03 -6.50 17.48
N SER A 119 -8.09 -7.60 18.23
CA SER A 119 -6.96 -8.35 18.81
C SER A 119 -5.81 -8.73 17.84
N THR A 120 -5.77 -8.23 16.62
CA THR A 120 -4.82 -8.63 15.59
C THR A 120 -4.50 -7.52 14.58
N CYS A 121 -3.78 -6.46 14.95
CA CYS A 121 -2.69 -6.02 14.07
C CYS A 121 -1.57 -7.06 14.21
N ASN A 122 -1.83 -8.27 13.72
CA ASN A 122 -0.91 -9.38 13.87
C ASN A 122 0.25 -9.17 12.91
N PHE A 123 1.19 -8.29 13.29
CA PHE A 123 2.53 -8.24 12.71
C PHE A 123 3.13 -9.66 12.58
N VAL A 124 2.73 -10.57 13.47
CA VAL A 124 3.05 -12.00 13.41
C VAL A 124 2.47 -12.71 12.17
N LYS A 125 1.20 -12.46 11.81
CA LYS A 125 0.60 -12.99 10.55
C LYS A 125 1.24 -12.32 9.33
N PHE A 126 1.49 -11.03 9.46
CA PHE A 126 2.11 -10.18 8.45
C PHE A 126 3.52 -10.68 8.07
N LEU A 127 4.36 -11.04 9.06
CA LEU A 127 5.70 -11.59 8.82
C LEU A 127 5.67 -13.06 8.35
N GLY A 128 4.62 -13.81 8.68
CA GLY A 128 4.46 -15.20 8.25
C GLY A 128 4.31 -15.37 6.72
N GLY A 129 3.91 -14.32 6.00
CA GLY A 129 3.69 -14.33 4.55
C GLY A 129 4.90 -13.89 3.70
N VAL A 130 6.01 -13.47 4.31
CA VAL A 130 7.14 -12.81 3.62
C VAL A 130 8.46 -13.54 3.91
N PRO A 131 8.64 -14.77 3.39
CA PRO A 131 9.78 -15.62 3.75
C PRO A 131 11.15 -15.08 3.32
N ASN A 132 11.18 -14.12 2.40
CA ASN A 132 12.42 -13.53 1.85
C ASN A 132 12.71 -12.12 2.40
N LEU A 133 12.02 -11.69 3.46
CA LEU A 133 12.21 -10.34 4.01
C LEU A 133 13.62 -10.20 4.60
N GLU A 134 14.41 -9.28 4.04
CA GLU A 134 15.79 -8.97 4.46
C GLU A 134 15.84 -7.73 5.36
N ARG A 135 14.95 -6.77 5.14
CA ARG A 135 14.90 -5.50 5.89
C ARG A 135 13.50 -5.18 6.37
N LEU A 136 13.38 -4.97 7.68
CA LEU A 136 12.18 -4.46 8.33
C LEU A 136 12.52 -3.15 9.05
N VAL A 137 11.84 -2.07 8.70
CA VAL A 137 11.92 -0.78 9.38
C VAL A 137 10.56 -0.48 9.99
N GLY A 138 10.54 -0.24 11.31
CA GLY A 138 9.34 0.12 12.05
C GLY A 138 9.55 1.42 12.81
N LEU A 139 8.77 2.46 12.48
CA LEU A 139 8.57 3.62 13.33
C LEU A 139 7.16 3.48 13.92
N ILE A 140 7.06 2.61 14.92
CA ILE A 140 5.83 2.34 15.64
C ILE A 140 6.04 2.94 17.01
N ASP A 141 5.24 3.93 17.41
CA ASP A 141 5.10 4.26 18.82
C ASP A 141 4.39 3.06 19.48
N PHE A 142 5.17 2.09 19.97
CA PHE A 142 4.69 0.96 20.79
C PHE A 142 4.18 1.40 22.17
N THR A 143 3.97 2.69 22.38
CA THR A 143 3.68 3.27 23.69
C THR A 143 2.23 3.72 23.77
N LYS A 144 1.32 2.79 24.03
CA LYS A 144 0.76 2.57 25.37
C LYS A 144 -0.01 1.26 25.44
#